data_AF-A0A0U1KTN7-F1
#
_entry.id   AF-A0A0U1KTN7-F1
#
_cell.length_a   1.000
_cell.length_b   1.000
_cell.length_c   1.000
_cell.angle_alpha   90.00
_cell.angle_beta   90.00
_cell.angle_gamma   90.00
#
_symmetry.space_group_name_H-M   'P 1'
#
loop_
_entity.id
_entity.type
_entity.pdbx_description
1 polymer ?
#
loop_
_entity_poly.entity_id
_entity_poly.type
_entity_poly.pdbx_seq_one_letter_code
_entity_poly.pdbx_strand_id
1 'polypeptide(L)'
;MFVQKKKFCIALLITCLFTIAFGVNLVQAAPAASVGVVDFSYLIDNHPNTPKANEELKAMQEQANKDFEAKSAGLGDKEKRELSMQLGQQLEQKRQELLKPISEQIASAIKKVRAEKGLSVVLGKNIVIDGGVDITADVLKKLTK
;
A
#
# COMPACT_ATOMS: atom_id res chain seq x y z
N MET A 1 -25.77 -62.22 -47.80
CA MET A 1 -24.29 -62.31 -47.83
C MET A 1 -23.77 -61.03 -48.49
N PHE A 2 -22.99 -60.23 -47.75
CA PHE A 2 -22.08 -59.14 -48.19
C PHE A 2 -22.64 -57.89 -48.91
N VAL A 3 -22.22 -56.64 -48.67
CA VAL A 3 -21.72 -55.85 -47.53
C VAL A 3 -21.54 -54.41 -48.06
N GLN A 4 -21.88 -53.43 -47.22
CA GLN A 4 -21.48 -52.01 -47.20
C GLN A 4 -20.18 -51.66 -47.95
N LYS A 5 -20.15 -50.58 -48.76
CA LYS A 5 -18.97 -49.72 -49.07
C LYS A 5 -19.24 -48.73 -50.23
N LYS A 6 -20.05 -47.68 -50.05
CA LYS A 6 -20.08 -46.54 -51.01
C LYS A 6 -20.27 -45.14 -50.39
N LYS A 7 -20.28 -45.01 -49.07
CA LYS A 7 -20.47 -43.71 -48.38
C LYS A 7 -19.18 -43.10 -47.82
N PHE A 8 -18.00 -43.60 -48.18
CA PHE A 8 -16.75 -43.21 -47.49
C PHE A 8 -15.89 -42.15 -48.21
N CYS A 9 -16.23 -41.70 -49.42
CA CYS A 9 -15.34 -40.78 -50.18
C CYS A 9 -15.77 -39.31 -50.23
N ILE A 10 -16.89 -38.91 -49.60
CA ILE A 10 -17.34 -37.49 -49.60
C ILE A 10 -17.12 -36.81 -48.24
N ALA A 11 -16.57 -37.52 -47.25
CA ALA A 11 -16.26 -36.96 -45.93
C ALA A 11 -14.85 -36.37 -45.79
N LEU A 12 -14.04 -36.34 -46.85
CA LEU A 12 -12.62 -35.95 -46.78
C LEU A 12 -12.28 -34.60 -47.43
N LEU A 13 -13.25 -33.89 -48.02
CA LEU A 13 -12.99 -32.63 -48.76
C LEU A 13 -13.58 -31.37 -48.10
N ILE A 14 -14.33 -31.50 -47.00
CA ILE A 14 -14.85 -30.36 -46.22
C ILE A 14 -14.01 -30.12 -44.93
N THR A 15 -13.03 -30.98 -44.65
CA THR A 15 -12.21 -30.89 -43.43
C THR A 15 -10.85 -30.21 -43.65
N CYS A 16 -10.51 -29.80 -44.88
CA CYS A 16 -9.26 -29.08 -45.19
C CYS A 16 -9.42 -27.56 -45.31
N LEU A 17 -10.62 -27.00 -45.09
CA LEU A 17 -10.84 -25.54 -45.02
C LEU A 17 -11.09 -25.02 -43.60
N PHE A 18 -10.85 -25.85 -42.58
CA PHE A 18 -10.99 -25.47 -41.16
C PHE A 18 -9.67 -25.58 -40.36
N THR A 19 -8.54 -25.87 -41.02
CA THR A 19 -7.25 -26.06 -40.35
C THR A 19 -6.27 -24.89 -40.49
N ILE A 20 -6.69 -23.76 -41.06
CA ILE A 20 -5.89 -22.50 -41.03
C ILE A 20 -6.32 -21.59 -39.85
N ALA A 21 -7.34 -21.95 -39.06
CA ALA A 21 -7.83 -21.11 -37.96
C ALA A 21 -7.27 -21.45 -36.57
N PHE A 22 -6.47 -22.51 -36.42
CA PHE A 22 -5.92 -22.95 -35.13
C PHE A 22 -4.39 -22.95 -35.16
N GLY A 23 -3.76 -21.80 -34.93
CA GLY A 23 -2.30 -21.76 -34.90
C GLY A 23 -1.63 -20.42 -34.59
N VAL A 24 -2.36 -19.30 -34.58
CA VAL A 24 -1.86 -18.11 -33.89
C VAL A 24 -2.15 -18.25 -32.42
N ASN A 25 -1.22 -18.88 -31.68
CA ASN A 25 -1.04 -18.51 -30.29
C ASN A 25 -0.70 -17.02 -30.32
N LEU A 26 -1.70 -16.15 -30.14
CA LEU A 26 -1.43 -14.79 -29.75
C LEU A 26 -0.68 -14.92 -28.44
N VAL A 27 0.65 -14.79 -28.49
CA VAL A 27 1.46 -14.51 -27.31
C VAL A 27 0.95 -13.16 -26.85
N GLN A 28 -0.09 -13.19 -26.03
CA GLN A 28 -0.58 -12.02 -25.35
C GLN A 28 0.55 -11.64 -24.40
N ALA A 29 1.33 -10.63 -24.79
CA ALA A 29 2.38 -10.08 -23.96
C ALA A 29 1.75 -9.85 -22.58
N ALA A 30 2.37 -10.41 -21.54
CA ALA A 30 1.94 -10.16 -20.18
C ALA A 30 1.84 -8.63 -20.02
N PRO A 31 0.75 -8.10 -19.42
CA PRO A 31 0.62 -6.67 -19.24
C PRO A 31 1.89 -6.18 -18.56
N ALA A 32 2.53 -5.17 -19.13
CA ALA A 32 3.76 -4.61 -18.57
C ALA A 32 3.46 -4.19 -17.12
N ALA A 33 3.99 -4.96 -16.19
CA ALA A 33 3.87 -4.73 -14.77
C ALA A 33 4.52 -3.38 -14.45
N SER A 34 3.70 -2.35 -14.28
CA SER A 34 4.20 -1.02 -13.94
C SER A 34 4.44 -0.90 -12.44
N VAL A 35 5.51 -0.18 -12.10
CA VAL A 35 5.85 0.18 -10.73
C VAL A 35 5.02 1.39 -10.34
N GLY A 36 4.28 1.29 -9.23
CA GLY A 36 3.62 2.43 -8.61
C GLY A 36 4.58 3.22 -7.73
N VAL A 37 4.33 4.51 -7.58
CA VAL A 37 5.06 5.37 -6.63
C VAL A 37 4.04 6.11 -5.78
N VAL A 38 4.36 6.28 -4.49
CA VAL A 38 3.48 6.95 -3.55
C VAL A 38 4.24 7.90 -2.64
N ASP A 39 3.67 9.07 -2.38
CA ASP A 39 4.13 9.96 -1.32
C ASP A 39 3.47 9.58 0.00
N PHE A 40 4.15 8.77 0.81
CA PHE A 40 3.58 8.29 2.07
C PHE A 40 3.45 9.41 3.11
N SER A 41 4.41 10.33 3.16
CA SER A 41 4.36 11.48 4.08
C SER A 41 3.17 12.37 3.78
N TYR A 42 2.97 12.73 2.51
CA TYR A 42 1.80 13.49 2.09
C TYR A 42 0.48 12.78 2.45
N LEU A 43 0.42 11.45 2.33
CA LEU A 43 -0.77 10.69 2.70
C LEU A 43 -1.03 10.70 4.20
N ILE A 44 0.00 10.64 5.05
CA ILE A 44 -0.15 10.84 6.50
C ILE A 44 -0.68 12.25 6.74
N ASP A 45 -0.04 13.28 6.22
CA ASP A 45 -0.39 14.67 6.50
C ASP A 45 -1.84 15.00 6.11
N ASN A 46 -2.33 14.40 5.02
CA ASN A 46 -3.68 14.60 4.51
C ASN A 46 -4.68 13.53 4.95
N HIS A 47 -4.29 12.62 5.85
CA HIS A 47 -5.19 11.58 6.35
C HIS A 47 -6.26 12.20 7.26
N PRO A 48 -7.56 11.81 7.16
CA PRO A 48 -8.64 12.40 7.98
C PRO A 48 -8.41 12.33 9.49
N ASN A 49 -7.74 11.28 9.96
CA ASN A 49 -7.43 11.08 11.39
C ASN A 49 -6.15 11.77 11.87
N THR A 50 -5.34 12.36 10.98
CA THR A 50 -4.07 13.01 11.36
C THR A 50 -4.25 14.24 12.24
N PRO A 51 -5.22 15.15 11.99
CA PRO A 51 -5.47 16.27 12.89
C PRO A 51 -5.72 15.83 14.33
N LYS A 52 -6.51 14.76 14.51
CA LYS A 52 -6.80 14.19 15.83
C LYS A 52 -5.55 13.58 16.47
N ALA A 53 -4.77 12.80 15.72
CA ALA A 53 -3.51 12.24 16.22
C ALA A 53 -2.52 13.34 16.64
N ASN A 54 -2.45 14.44 15.88
CA ASN A 54 -1.59 15.59 16.18
C ASN A 54 -2.04 16.33 17.45
N GLU A 55 -3.34 16.48 17.66
CA GLU A 55 -3.89 17.07 18.88
C GLU A 55 -3.58 16.21 20.11
N GLU A 56 -3.79 14.90 20.01
CA GLU A 56 -3.47 13.96 21.09
C GLU A 56 -1.97 13.95 21.41
N LEU A 57 -1.11 14.00 20.39
CA LEU A 57 0.34 14.11 20.58
C LEU A 57 0.77 15.38 21.29
N LYS A 58 0.16 16.52 20.92
CA LYS A 58 0.43 17.80 21.57
C LYS A 58 0.02 17.75 23.04
N ALA A 59 -1.16 17.21 23.34
CA ALA A 59 -1.63 17.04 24.72
C ALA A 59 -0.69 16.13 25.53
N MET A 60 -0.18 15.05 24.93
CA MET A 60 0.79 14.16 25.58
C MET A 60 2.14 14.83 25.83
N GLN A 61 2.62 15.68 24.92
CA GLN A 61 3.83 16.47 25.13
C GLN A 61 3.66 17.47 26.28
N GLU A 62 2.52 18.18 26.33
CA GLU A 62 2.21 19.10 27.42
C GLU A 62 2.11 18.36 28.76
N GLN A 63 1.50 17.17 28.76
CA GLN A 63 1.42 16.33 29.95
C GLN A 63 2.80 15.83 30.39
N ALA A 64 3.65 15.38 29.46
CA ALA A 64 5.01 14.95 29.77
C ALA A 64 5.83 16.09 30.38
N ASN A 65 5.67 17.32 29.91
CA ASN A 65 6.34 18.48 30.48
C ASN A 65 5.87 18.76 31.93
N LYS A 66 4.55 18.75 32.16
CA LYS A 66 3.97 18.91 33.52
C LYS A 66 4.43 17.79 34.46
N ASP A 67 4.44 16.55 33.97
CA ASP A 67 4.91 15.40 34.72
C ASP A 67 6.39 15.53 35.09
N PHE A 68 7.22 16.02 34.16
CA PHE A 68 8.62 16.27 34.44
C PHE A 68 8.79 17.33 35.51
N GLU A 69 8.14 18.48 35.40
CA GLU A 69 8.21 19.56 36.40
C GLU A 69 7.78 19.09 37.79
N ALA A 70 6.64 18.38 37.87
CA ALA A 70 6.10 17.89 39.13
C ALA A 70 6.98 16.80 39.77
N LYS A 71 7.47 15.84 38.97
CA LYS A 71 8.21 14.67 39.46
C LYS A 71 9.71 14.97 39.64
N SER A 72 10.26 15.98 38.97
CA SER A 72 11.66 16.39 39.10
C SER A 72 11.93 17.25 40.33
N ALA A 73 10.88 17.77 40.98
CA ALA A 73 11.00 18.53 42.21
C ALA A 73 11.64 17.67 43.31
N GLY A 74 12.82 18.08 43.78
CA GLY A 74 13.56 17.35 44.82
C GLY A 74 14.40 16.17 44.33
N LEU A 75 14.39 15.85 43.03
CA LEU A 75 15.28 14.82 42.45
C LEU A 75 16.70 15.35 42.22
N GLY A 76 17.68 14.47 42.36
CA GLY A 76 19.07 14.71 41.94
C GLY A 76 19.24 14.64 40.42
N ASP A 77 20.38 15.12 39.91
CA ASP A 77 20.61 15.25 38.46
C ASP A 77 20.53 13.92 37.69
N LYS A 78 20.95 12.81 38.33
CA LYS A 78 20.86 11.48 37.74
C LYS A 78 19.41 11.04 37.56
N GLU A 79 18.60 11.18 38.60
CA GLU A 79 17.18 10.79 38.60
C GLU A 79 16.37 11.67 37.65
N LYS A 80 16.69 12.97 37.56
CA LYS A 80 16.11 13.87 36.55
C LYS A 80 16.41 13.40 35.13
N ARG A 81 17.65 13.00 34.85
CA ARG A 81 18.02 12.47 33.52
C ARG A 81 17.27 11.19 33.20
N GLU A 82 17.16 10.27 34.15
CA GLU A 82 16.40 9.03 33.99
C GLU A 82 14.91 9.33 33.73
N LEU A 83 14.31 10.25 34.49
CA LEU A 83 12.93 10.69 34.29
C LEU A 83 12.73 11.30 32.89
N SER A 84 13.64 12.15 32.42
CA SER A 84 13.57 12.71 31.05
C SER A 84 13.61 11.63 29.98
N MET A 85 14.49 10.62 30.14
CA MET A 85 14.57 9.50 29.20
C MET A 85 13.29 8.67 29.20
N GLN A 86 12.74 8.37 30.39
CA GLN A 86 11.50 7.61 30.52
C GLN A 86 10.32 8.33 29.86
N LEU A 87 10.13 9.62 30.14
CA LEU A 87 9.06 10.42 29.54
C LEU A 87 9.22 10.52 28.01
N GLY A 88 10.45 10.69 27.53
CA GLY A 88 10.75 10.69 26.09
C GLY A 88 10.39 9.36 25.42
N GLN A 89 10.72 8.23 26.06
CA GLN A 89 10.38 6.91 25.55
C GLN A 89 8.86 6.68 25.53
N GLN A 90 8.15 7.07 26.59
CA GLN A 90 6.70 6.97 26.66
C GLN A 90 6.01 7.80 25.57
N LEU A 91 6.51 9.01 25.31
CA LEU A 91 5.99 9.87 24.26
C LEU A 91 6.17 9.24 22.87
N GLU A 92 7.35 8.69 22.57
CA GLU A 92 7.59 8.05 21.28
C GLU A 92 6.74 6.77 21.10
N GLN A 93 6.57 5.97 22.15
CA GLN A 93 5.67 4.81 22.12
C GLN A 93 4.24 5.23 21.80
N LYS A 94 3.74 6.27 22.49
CA LYS A 94 2.41 6.81 22.24
C LYS A 94 2.27 7.37 20.82
N ARG A 95 3.29 8.04 20.31
CA ARG A 95 3.33 8.51 18.91
C ARG A 95 3.18 7.37 17.92
N GLN A 96 3.89 6.26 18.13
CA GLN A 96 3.76 5.09 17.29
C GLN A 96 2.36 4.47 17.39
N GLU A 97 1.80 4.35 18.59
CA GLU A 97 0.43 3.85 18.79
C GLU A 97 -0.61 4.68 18.04
N LEU A 98 -0.49 6.01 18.06
CA LEU A 98 -1.41 6.92 17.38
C LEU A 98 -1.27 6.90 15.85
N LEU A 99 -0.04 6.80 15.34
CA LEU A 99 0.23 6.81 13.90
C LEU A 99 0.08 5.43 13.24
N LYS A 100 0.15 4.34 14.00
CA LYS A 100 -0.03 2.97 13.50
C LYS A 100 -1.36 2.77 12.75
N PRO A 101 -2.54 3.11 13.30
CA PRO A 101 -3.80 2.91 12.58
C PRO A 101 -3.88 3.74 11.29
N ILE A 102 -3.32 4.96 11.29
CA ILE A 102 -3.22 5.81 10.09
C ILE A 102 -2.38 5.12 9.02
N SER A 103 -1.20 4.63 9.40
CA SER A 103 -0.28 3.93 8.51
C SER A 103 -0.90 2.64 7.94
N GLU A 104 -1.62 1.87 8.76
CA GLU A 104 -2.34 0.66 8.34
C GLU A 104 -3.46 0.97 7.34
N GLN A 105 -4.22 2.04 7.57
CA GLN A 105 -5.27 2.50 6.65
C GLN A 105 -4.68 2.93 5.30
N ILE A 106 -3.58 3.68 5.33
CA ILE A 106 -2.85 4.06 4.11
C ILE A 106 -2.34 2.82 3.38
N ALA A 107 -1.69 1.87 4.06
CA ALA A 107 -1.19 0.65 3.45
C ALA A 107 -2.31 -0.18 2.79
N SER A 108 -3.48 -0.26 3.45
CA SER A 108 -4.67 -0.91 2.90
C SER A 108 -5.18 -0.21 1.62
N ALA A 109 -5.25 1.13 1.63
CA ALA A 109 -5.64 1.92 0.47
C ALA A 109 -4.64 1.77 -0.70
N ILE A 110 -3.33 1.80 -0.43
CA ILE A 110 -2.28 1.50 -1.41
C ILE A 110 -2.49 0.12 -2.03
N LYS A 111 -2.75 -0.91 -1.21
CA LYS A 111 -2.99 -2.27 -1.71
C LYS A 111 -4.19 -2.35 -2.66
N LYS A 112 -5.28 -1.64 -2.35
CA LYS A 112 -6.46 -1.56 -3.22
C LYS A 112 -6.15 -0.88 -4.55
N VAL A 113 -5.54 0.31 -4.52
CA VAL A 113 -5.20 1.07 -5.74
C VAL A 113 -4.19 0.30 -6.60
N ARG A 114 -3.21 -0.35 -5.97
CA ARG A 114 -2.24 -1.22 -6.64
C ARG A 114 -2.93 -2.34 -7.42
N ALA A 115 -3.89 -3.02 -6.80
CA ALA A 115 -4.66 -4.09 -7.44
C ALA A 115 -5.56 -3.55 -8.57
N GLU A 116 -6.27 -2.43 -8.33
CA GLU A 116 -7.15 -1.78 -9.32
C GLU A 116 -6.40 -1.34 -10.59
N LYS A 117 -5.13 -0.93 -10.45
CA LYS A 117 -4.28 -0.47 -11.56
C LYS A 117 -3.36 -1.54 -12.14
N GLY A 118 -3.41 -2.77 -11.64
CA GLY A 118 -2.53 -3.86 -12.11
C GLY A 118 -1.04 -3.61 -11.87
N LEU A 119 -0.70 -2.89 -10.79
CA LEU A 119 0.68 -2.57 -10.44
C LEU A 119 1.34 -3.73 -9.66
N SER A 120 2.59 -4.05 -9.98
CA SER A 120 3.28 -5.17 -9.31
C SER A 120 3.82 -4.80 -7.93
N VAL A 121 4.35 -3.59 -7.80
CA VAL A 121 4.93 -3.06 -6.56
C VAL A 121 4.65 -1.57 -6.45
N VAL A 122 4.64 -1.05 -5.24
CA VAL A 122 4.56 0.39 -4.96
C VAL A 122 5.76 0.79 -4.11
N LEU A 123 6.49 1.80 -4.56
CA LEU A 123 7.65 2.36 -3.87
C LEU A 123 7.34 3.75 -3.31
N GLY A 124 8.05 4.16 -2.27
CA GLY A 124 7.96 5.52 -1.75
C GLY A 124 8.67 6.52 -2.68
N LYS A 125 8.09 7.70 -2.89
CA LYS A 125 8.72 8.77 -3.70
C LYS A 125 10.11 9.18 -3.17
N ASN A 126 10.34 9.05 -1.87
CA ASN A 126 11.61 9.40 -1.23
C ASN A 126 12.82 8.58 -1.72
N ILE A 127 12.59 7.43 -2.38
CA ILE A 127 13.66 6.59 -2.94
C ILE A 127 13.63 6.49 -4.47
N VAL A 128 12.62 7.09 -5.12
CA VAL A 128 12.45 7.03 -6.59
C VAL A 128 12.87 8.36 -7.18
N ILE A 129 13.90 8.34 -8.03
CA ILE A 129 14.46 9.54 -8.67
C ILE A 129 13.68 9.89 -9.95
N ASP A 130 13.34 8.90 -10.76
CA ASP A 130 12.60 9.09 -12.01
C ASP A 130 11.75 7.83 -12.34
N GLY A 131 10.64 8.05 -13.04
CA GLY A 131 9.72 7.03 -13.50
C GLY A 131 8.66 6.57 -12.48
N GLY A 132 7.98 5.49 -12.85
CA GLY A 132 6.86 4.93 -12.09
C GLY A 132 5.56 5.69 -12.21
N VAL A 133 4.46 5.05 -11.83
CA VAL A 133 3.11 5.59 -11.89
C VAL A 133 2.75 6.15 -10.52
N ASP A 134 2.66 7.47 -10.39
CA ASP A 134 2.22 8.09 -9.14
C ASP A 134 0.75 7.76 -8.86
N ILE A 135 0.50 7.12 -7.71
CA ILE A 135 -0.85 6.78 -7.25
C ILE A 135 -1.28 7.56 -6.02
N THR A 136 -0.50 8.55 -5.57
CA THR A 136 -0.73 9.31 -4.32
C THR A 136 -2.15 9.89 -4.26
N ALA A 137 -2.58 10.57 -5.33
CA ALA A 137 -3.91 11.18 -5.37
C ALA A 137 -5.04 10.12 -5.32
N ASP A 138 -4.85 8.97 -5.96
CA ASP A 138 -5.85 7.91 -5.98
C ASP A 138 -5.96 7.20 -4.63
N VAL A 139 -4.83 7.05 -3.92
CA VAL A 139 -4.82 6.54 -2.55
C VAL A 139 -5.51 7.52 -1.61
N LEU A 140 -5.21 8.83 -1.70
CA LEU A 140 -5.86 9.85 -0.87
C LEU A 140 -7.39 9.85 -1.06
N LYS A 141 -7.87 9.70 -2.31
CA LYS A 141 -9.30 9.57 -2.60
C LYS A 141 -9.94 8.33 -1.95
N LYS A 142 -9.20 7.26 -1.67
CA LYS A 142 -9.72 6.07 -0.99
C LYS A 142 -9.75 6.22 0.54
N LEU A 143 -8.99 7.18 1.08
CA LEU A 143 -8.93 7.48 2.52
C LEU A 143 -10.01 8.49 2.94
N THR A 144 -10.46 9.32 2.00
CA THR A 144 -11.41 10.43 2.22
C THR A 144 -12.85 10.12 1.76
N LYS A 145 -13.08 8.92 1.21
CA LYS A 145 -14.41 8.39 0.87
C LYS A 145 -14.95 7.55 2.01
#